data_AF-A0A7C1D2I0-F1
#
_entry.id   AF-A0A7C1D2I0-F1
#
_cell.length_a   1.000
_cell.length_b   1.000
_cell.length_c   1.000
_cell.angle_alpha   90.00
_cell.angle_beta   90.00
_cell.angle_gamma   90.00
#
_symmetry.space_group_name_H-M   'P 1'
#
loop_
_entity.id
_entity.type
_entity.pdbx_description
1 polymer ?
#
loop_
_entity_poly.entity_id
_entity_poly.type
_entity_poly.pdbx_seq_one_letter_code
_entity_poly.pdbx_strand_id
1 'polypeptide(L)' 'MSNPPNIIAELVTKFERNLDEYRNPKYNETLIRIEFVNPFWKALGWDVDNEKGYALAYRDVIHEDALTV' A
#
# COMPACT_ATOMS: atom_id res chain seq x y z
N MET A 1 -19.55 15.88 4.75
CA MET A 1 -18.62 15.31 3.75
C MET A 1 -17.40 14.83 4.52
N SER A 2 -17.11 13.53 4.52
CA SER A 2 -15.92 13.02 5.19
C SER A 2 -14.71 13.47 4.39
N ASN A 3 -13.99 14.49 4.88
CA ASN A 3 -12.72 14.86 4.28
C ASN A 3 -11.78 13.66 4.40
N PRO A 4 -11.10 13.24 3.32
CA PRO A 4 -10.03 12.27 3.44
C PRO A 4 -8.98 12.83 4.41
N PRO A 5 -8.39 12.00 5.29
CA PRO A 5 -7.30 12.41 6.16
C PRO A 5 -6.21 13.12 5.36
N ASN A 6 -5.73 14.29 5.83
CA ASN A 6 -4.72 15.10 5.14
C ASN A 6 -3.49 14.29 4.70
N ILE A 7 -3.12 13.27 5.49
CA ILE A 7 -2.02 12.38 5.20
C ILE A 7 -2.18 11.62 3.87
N ILE A 8 -3.42 11.30 3.44
CA ILE A 8 -3.66 10.66 2.14
C ILE A 8 -3.32 11.62 1.01
N ALA A 9 -3.74 12.88 1.11
CA ALA A 9 -3.44 13.90 0.11
C ALA A 9 -1.93 14.17 0.01
N GLU A 10 -1.22 14.15 1.14
CA GLU A 10 0.24 14.26 1.18
C GLU A 10 0.93 13.05 0.55
N LEU A 11 0.48 11.83 0.84
CA LEU A 11 1.01 10.61 0.23
C LEU A 11 0.83 10.60 -1.29
N VAL A 12 -0.34 10.99 -1.78
CA VAL A 12 -0.63 11.09 -3.22
C VAL A 12 0.28 12.15 -3.86
N THR A 13 0.37 13.33 -3.26
CA THR A 13 1.22 14.42 -3.78
C THR A 13 2.70 14.02 -3.81
N LYS A 14 3.19 13.34 -2.76
CA LYS A 14 4.57 12.83 -2.72
C LYS A 14 4.78 11.76 -3.80
N PHE A 15 3.80 10.88 -4.00
CA PHE A 15 3.88 9.83 -5.01
C PHE A 15 3.95 10.41 -6.42
N GLU A 16 3.07 11.36 -6.74
CA GLU A 16 3.03 12.02 -8.05
C GLU A 16 4.32 12.79 -8.36
N ARG A 17 4.89 13.47 -7.37
CA ARG A 17 6.14 14.25 -7.54
C ARG A 17 7.35 13.38 -7.89
N ASN A 18 7.38 12.13 -7.44
CA ASN A 18 8.52 11.23 -7.60
C ASN A 18 8.16 9.99 -8.44
N LEU A 19 7.06 10.06 -9.21
CA LEU A 19 6.56 8.95 -10.03
C LEU A 19 7.62 8.38 -10.97
N ASP A 20 8.47 9.24 -11.53
CA ASP A 20 9.55 8.86 -12.42
C ASP A 20 10.60 7.99 -11.71
N GLU A 21 10.94 8.31 -10.46
CA GLU A 21 11.84 7.52 -9.63
C GLU A 21 11.24 6.17 -9.26
N TYR A 22 9.94 6.11 -8.98
CA TYR A 22 9.25 4.86 -8.64
C TYR A 22 9.03 3.92 -9.82
N ARG A 23 9.14 4.44 -11.05
CA ARG A 23 9.17 3.62 -12.27
C ARG A 23 10.54 3.00 -12.54
N ASN A 24 11.57 3.41 -11.81
CA ASN A 24 12.89 2.84 -11.95
C ASN A 24 12.92 1.39 -11.40
N PRO A 25 13.46 0.41 -12.13
CA PRO A 25 13.57 -0.97 -11.65
C PRO A 25 14.45 -1.14 -10.41
N LYS A 26 15.21 -0.12 -10.00
CA LYS A 26 15.92 -0.11 -8.71
C LYS A 26 14.99 0.07 -7.51
N TYR A 27 13.79 0.60 -7.74
CA TYR A 27 12.82 0.87 -6.69
C TYR A 27 11.78 -0.26 -6.68
N ASN A 28 11.98 -1.23 -5.79
CA ASN A 28 11.17 -2.45 -5.73
C ASN A 28 9.79 -2.21 -5.12
N GLU A 29 8.85 -3.10 -5.42
CA GLU A 29 7.48 -3.09 -4.88
C GLU A 29 7.44 -3.00 -3.35
N THR A 30 8.34 -3.69 -2.65
CA THR A 30 8.45 -3.65 -1.19
C THR A 30 8.65 -2.24 -0.65
N LEU A 31 9.45 -1.41 -1.33
CA LEU A 31 9.71 -0.03 -0.90
C LEU A 31 8.46 0.84 -1.10
N ILE A 32 7.79 0.71 -2.26
CA ILE A 32 6.52 1.41 -2.52
C ILE A 32 5.46 1.00 -1.49
N ARG A 33 5.41 -0.29 -1.15
CA ARG A 33 4.46 -0.81 -0.17
C ARG A 33 4.68 -0.18 1.21
N ILE A 34 5.92 -0.13 1.68
CA ILE A 34 6.25 0.42 2.99
C ILE A 34 6.07 1.95 3.01
N GLU A 35 6.51 2.66 1.97
CA GLU A 35 6.47 4.13 1.94
C GLU A 35 5.10 4.74 1.64
N PHE A 36 4.24 4.03 0.89
CA PHE A 36 2.97 4.60 0.41
C PHE A 36 1.77 3.75 0.78
N VAL A 37 1.79 2.45 0.48
CA VAL A 37 0.62 1.58 0.63
C VAL A 37 0.28 1.38 2.11
N ASN A 38 1.27 1.06 2.95
CA ASN A 38 1.09 0.89 4.39
C ASN A 38 0.53 2.16 5.06
N PRO A 39 1.14 3.35 4.91
CA PRO A 39 0.61 4.55 5.55
C PRO A 39 -0.73 5.00 4.97
N PHE A 40 -1.02 4.72 3.69
CA PHE A 40 -2.34 4.99 3.10
C PHE A 40 -3.45 4.19 3.80
N TRP A 41 -3.26 2.88 3.98
CA TRP A 41 -4.23 2.03 4.67
C TRP A 41 -4.32 2.34 6.16
N LYS A 42 -3.18 2.62 6.83
CA LYS A 42 -3.19 3.11 8.22
C LYS A 42 -4.00 4.39 8.38
N ALA A 43 -3.88 5.32 7.43
CA ALA A 43 -4.66 6.56 7.44
C ALA A 43 -6.17 6.32 7.33
N LEU A 44 -6.58 5.24 6.64
CA LEU A 44 -7.97 4.79 6.56
C LEU A 44 -8.41 3.99 7.81
N GLY A 45 -7.53 3.79 8.78
CA GLY A 45 -7.80 3.04 10.01
C GLY A 45 -7.58 1.53 9.90
N TRP A 46 -6.90 1.06 8.85
CA TRP A 46 -6.50 -0.35 8.71
C TRP A 46 -5.19 -0.65 9.44
N ASP A 47 -5.14 -1.81 10.09
CA ASP A 47 -3.98 -2.31 10.82
C ASP A 47 -3.08 -3.12 9.86
N VAL A 48 -2.14 -2.44 9.21
CA VAL A 48 -1.29 -3.05 8.16
C VAL A 48 -0.09 -3.81 8.74
N ASP A 49 0.42 -3.39 9.91
CA ASP A 49 1.54 -4.04 10.58
C ASP A 49 1.11 -5.31 11.34
N ASN A 50 -0.18 -5.64 11.30
CA ASN A 50 -0.76 -6.75 12.04
C ASN A 50 -0.38 -6.71 13.52
N GLU A 51 -0.32 -5.51 14.11
CA GLU A 51 0.02 -5.32 15.53
C GLU A 51 -1.04 -5.95 16.44
N LYS A 52 -2.26 -6.11 15.93
CA LYS A 52 -3.35 -6.87 16.58
C LYS A 52 -3.23 -8.40 16.46
N GLY A 53 -2.24 -8.93 15.76
CA GLY A 53 -1.98 -10.38 15.68
C GLY A 53 -3.08 -11.18 14.98
N TYR A 54 -3.80 -10.58 14.03
CA TYR A 54 -4.80 -11.30 13.25
C TYR A 54 -4.15 -12.38 12.38
N ALA A 55 -4.69 -13.59 12.48
CA ALA A 55 -4.30 -14.73 11.68
C ALA A 55 -4.55 -14.47 10.19
N LEU A 56 -3.73 -15.11 9.34
CA LEU A 56 -3.73 -15.12 7.86
C LEU A 56 -5.10 -15.39 7.17
N ALA A 57 -6.17 -15.57 7.93
CA ALA A 57 -7.45 -16.16 7.55
C ALA A 57 -8.48 -15.18 6.94
N TYR A 58 -8.19 -13.87 6.90
CA TYR A 58 -9.05 -12.86 6.25
C TYR A 58 -8.50 -12.36 4.90
N ARG A 59 -7.61 -13.13 4.25
CA ARG A 59 -7.25 -12.86 2.85
C ARG A 59 -8.41 -13.32 1.95
N ASP A 60 -9.17 -12.36 1.43
CA ASP A 60 -10.09 -12.58 0.29
C ASP A 60 -9.32 -12.80 -1.04
N VAL A 61 -8.01 -12.54 -1.05
CA VAL A 61 -7.14 -12.74 -2.20
C VAL A 61 -6.52 -14.13 -2.16
N ILE A 62 -7.20 -15.08 -2.82
CA ILE A 62 -6.56 -16.26 -3.37
C ILE A 62 -5.63 -15.75 -4.47
N HIS A 63 -4.32 -15.97 -4.34
CA HIS A 63 -3.41 -15.85 -5.48
C HIS A 63 -3.93 -16.84 -6.52
N GLU A 64 -4.52 -16.36 -7.61
CA GLU A 64 -4.73 -17.22 -8.76
C GLU A 64 -3.34 -17.68 -9.22
N ASP A 65 -3.12 -18.96 -8.95
CA ASP A 65 -2.01 -19.78 -9.36
C ASP A 65 -1.63 -19.41 -10.80
N ALA A 66 -0.33 -19.24 -11.04
CA ALA A 66 0.20 -18.96 -12.35
C ALA A 66 -0.32 -19.98 -13.36
N LEU A 67 -1.31 -19.58 -14.17
CA LEU A 67 -1.67 -20.31 -15.37
C LEU A 67 -0.51 -20.17 -16.36
N THR A 68 0.44 -21.10 -16.26
CA THR A 68 1.33 -21.45 -17.37
C THR A 68 0.45 -21.90 -18.54
N VAL A 69 0.51 -21.16 -19.64
CA VAL A 69 0.18 -21.66 -20.99
C VAL A 69 1.47 -21.87 -21.76
#